data_AF-A0A946CND3-F1
#
_entry.id   AF-A0A946CND3-F1
#
_cell.length_a   1.000
_cell.length_b   1.000
_cell.length_c   1.000
_cell.angle_alpha   90.00
_cell.angle_beta   90.00
_cell.angle_gamma   90.00
#
_symmetry.space_group_name_H-M   'P 1'
#
loop_
_entity.id
_entity.type
_entity.pdbx_description
1 polymer ?
#
loop_
_entity_poly.entity_id
_entity_poly.type
_entity_poly.pdbx_seq_one_letter_code
_entity_poly.pdbx_strand_id
1 'polypeptide(L)'
;MKHWFWIILLITTVILSPALAIAGGGKKPHPSEPIPNAQTLIDACWAISLELRSSISNADMRAGNLKTALCLSDEIAKNASVVIDDSMLSKEEITKKMVKIKDAYGSFYWSLYNDVEACGLSCGTENTIYHNWSLAKLYERILTDVVNQRKKYKW
;
A
#
# COMPACT_ATOMS: atom_id res chain seq x y z
N MET A 1 41.52 -72.88 -14.83
CA MET A 1 40.33 -72.57 -15.67
C MET A 1 39.36 -71.75 -14.84
N LYS A 2 38.99 -70.56 -15.36
CA LYS A 2 37.72 -69.81 -15.16
C LYS A 2 37.33 -69.49 -13.70
N HIS A 3 37.68 -68.29 -13.21
CA HIS A 3 36.84 -67.07 -13.20
C HIS A 3 35.66 -67.14 -12.22
N TRP A 4 35.53 -66.14 -11.34
CA TRP A 4 34.34 -65.30 -11.07
C TRP A 4 34.67 -64.40 -9.85
N PHE A 5 35.16 -63.18 -10.11
CA PHE A 5 34.42 -61.92 -10.26
C PHE A 5 34.00 -61.29 -8.92
N TRP A 6 34.74 -60.24 -8.60
CA TRP A 6 34.56 -59.29 -7.51
C TRP A 6 33.36 -58.38 -7.82
N ILE A 7 32.51 -58.13 -6.83
CA ILE A 7 31.55 -57.02 -6.86
C ILE A 7 32.14 -55.91 -6.00
N ILE A 8 32.74 -54.91 -6.65
CA ILE A 8 33.14 -53.65 -6.03
C ILE A 8 31.90 -52.75 -5.99
N LEU A 9 31.50 -52.37 -4.79
CA LEU A 9 30.47 -51.36 -4.54
C LEU A 9 30.98 -49.99 -5.03
N LEU A 10 30.39 -49.44 -6.08
CA LEU A 10 30.62 -48.06 -6.52
C LEU A 10 29.70 -47.13 -5.70
N ILE A 11 30.25 -46.49 -4.67
CA ILE A 11 29.59 -45.39 -3.97
C ILE A 11 29.91 -44.11 -4.76
N THR A 12 29.00 -43.71 -5.63
CA THR A 12 28.99 -42.35 -6.20
C THR A 12 28.11 -41.46 -5.34
N THR A 13 28.66 -40.89 -4.27
CA THR A 13 27.99 -39.77 -3.57
C THR A 13 28.50 -38.44 -4.13
N VAL A 14 27.59 -37.85 -4.90
CA VAL A 14 27.58 -36.50 -5.46
C VAL A 14 28.13 -35.46 -4.48
N ILE A 15 29.15 -34.72 -4.91
CA ILE A 15 29.58 -33.48 -4.25
C ILE A 15 28.47 -32.45 -4.52
N LEU A 16 27.56 -32.28 -3.56
CA LEU A 16 26.63 -31.15 -3.56
C LEU A 16 27.42 -29.91 -3.13
N SER A 17 28.06 -29.23 -4.09
CA SER A 17 28.47 -27.85 -3.89
C SER A 17 27.19 -27.03 -3.71
N PRO A 18 26.98 -26.30 -2.61
CA PRO A 18 26.00 -25.23 -2.60
C PRO A 18 26.59 -24.12 -3.46
N ALA A 19 26.32 -24.19 -4.77
CA ALA A 19 26.32 -22.97 -5.55
C ALA A 19 25.24 -22.09 -4.91
N LEU A 20 25.68 -21.11 -4.12
CA LEU A 20 24.88 -19.96 -3.76
C LEU A 20 24.40 -19.38 -5.09
N ALA A 21 23.19 -19.77 -5.47
CA ALA A 21 22.46 -19.12 -6.53
C ALA A 21 22.19 -17.70 -6.03
N ILE A 22 23.09 -16.78 -6.41
CA ILE A 22 22.80 -15.36 -6.42
C ILE A 22 21.71 -15.21 -7.48
N ALA A 23 20.46 -15.44 -7.10
CA ALA A 23 19.30 -15.01 -7.86
C ALA A 23 19.17 -13.48 -7.70
N GLY A 24 20.23 -12.77 -8.07
CA GLY A 24 20.22 -11.34 -8.34
C GLY A 24 19.72 -11.15 -9.77
N GLY A 25 18.53 -11.68 -10.07
CA GLY A 25 17.78 -11.31 -11.25
C GLY A 25 17.30 -9.88 -11.05
N GLY A 26 18.21 -8.91 -11.17
CA GLY A 26 17.89 -7.50 -11.13
C GLY A 26 16.92 -7.22 -12.27
N LYS A 27 15.63 -7.11 -11.94
CA LYS A 27 14.65 -6.53 -12.86
C LYS A 27 15.27 -5.23 -13.36
N LYS A 28 15.45 -5.13 -14.69
CA LYS A 28 15.88 -3.88 -15.30
C LYS A 28 14.94 -2.78 -14.79
N PRO A 29 15.46 -1.61 -14.38
CA PRO A 29 14.60 -0.52 -13.95
C PRO A 29 13.52 -0.34 -15.02
N HIS A 30 12.25 -0.31 -14.59
CA HIS A 30 11.18 0.17 -15.46
C HIS A 30 11.68 1.50 -16.05
N PRO A 31 11.52 1.77 -17.37
CA PRO A 31 11.96 3.04 -17.96
C PRO A 31 11.55 4.17 -17.03
N SER A 32 12.54 4.89 -16.51
CA SER A 32 12.45 5.62 -15.24
C SER A 32 11.25 6.55 -15.26
N GLU A 33 10.14 6.11 -14.67
CA GLU A 33 9.01 7.01 -14.48
C GLU A 33 9.54 8.17 -13.63
N PRO A 34 9.31 9.43 -14.02
CA PRO A 34 9.77 10.55 -13.22
C PRO A 34 9.30 10.38 -11.77
N ILE A 35 10.24 10.42 -10.83
CA ILE A 35 9.92 10.33 -9.41
C ILE A 35 9.14 11.59 -9.04
N PRO A 36 7.86 11.48 -8.63
CA PRO A 36 7.06 12.65 -8.36
C PRO A 36 7.47 13.29 -7.03
N ASN A 37 7.07 14.55 -6.84
CA ASN A 37 7.07 15.18 -5.53
C ASN A 37 5.80 14.74 -4.77
N ALA A 38 5.98 14.12 -3.60
CA ALA A 38 4.85 13.65 -2.78
C ALA A 38 3.89 14.77 -2.39
N GLN A 39 4.42 15.95 -2.02
CA GLN A 39 3.59 17.09 -1.64
C GLN A 39 2.73 17.56 -2.81
N THR A 40 3.28 17.60 -4.02
CA THR A 40 2.50 17.95 -5.22
C THR A 40 1.33 16.99 -5.46
N LEU A 41 1.52 15.68 -5.25
CA LEU A 41 0.44 14.69 -5.35
C LEU A 41 -0.60 14.89 -4.23
N ILE A 42 -0.13 15.12 -3.01
CA ILE A 42 -0.99 15.39 -1.84
C ILE A 42 -1.86 16.62 -2.08
N ASP A 43 -1.24 17.73 -2.50
CA ASP A 43 -1.92 19.00 -2.77
C ASP A 43 -2.96 18.83 -3.88
N ALA A 44 -2.64 18.09 -4.93
CA ALA A 44 -3.58 17.75 -5.99
C ALA A 44 -4.80 16.99 -5.44
N CYS A 45 -4.59 15.98 -4.59
CA CYS A 45 -5.69 15.22 -3.96
C CYS A 45 -6.52 16.04 -2.95
N TRP A 46 -5.96 17.08 -2.34
CA TRP A 46 -6.76 18.02 -1.53
C TRP A 46 -7.55 18.99 -2.41
N ALA A 47 -6.97 19.42 -3.53
CA ALA A 47 -7.60 20.38 -4.43
C ALA A 47 -8.88 19.81 -5.05
N ILE A 48 -8.91 18.53 -5.43
CA ILE A 48 -10.10 17.90 -6.09
C ILE A 48 -11.39 17.90 -5.23
N SER A 49 -11.27 18.12 -3.93
CA SER A 49 -12.36 18.05 -2.96
C SER A 49 -12.56 19.34 -2.19
N LEU A 50 -11.82 20.40 -2.53
CA LEU A 50 -11.82 21.67 -1.78
C LEU A 50 -13.23 22.24 -1.63
N GLU A 51 -14.02 22.25 -2.70
CA GLU A 51 -15.39 22.74 -2.69
C GLU A 51 -16.26 21.99 -1.67
N LEU A 52 -16.27 20.66 -1.73
CA LEU A 52 -17.02 19.80 -0.80
C LEU A 52 -16.58 19.99 0.64
N ARG A 53 -15.26 20.07 0.89
CA ARG A 53 -14.70 20.26 2.24
C ARG A 53 -14.93 21.64 2.81
N SER A 54 -15.17 22.64 1.96
CA SER A 54 -15.48 24.01 2.35
C SER A 54 -16.99 24.26 2.49
N SER A 55 -17.82 23.24 2.24
CA SER A 55 -19.27 23.32 2.41
C SER A 55 -19.66 23.47 3.87
N ILE A 56 -20.81 24.09 4.14
CA ILE A 56 -21.44 24.10 5.47
C ILE A 56 -22.17 22.79 5.79
N SER A 57 -22.33 21.92 4.79
CA SER A 57 -22.97 20.62 4.94
C SER A 57 -21.98 19.58 5.45
N ASN A 58 -22.26 18.99 6.61
CA ASN A 58 -21.42 17.93 7.16
C ASN A 58 -21.33 16.70 6.24
N ALA A 59 -22.39 16.41 5.49
CA ALA A 59 -22.39 15.34 4.51
C ALA A 59 -21.41 15.61 3.36
N ASP A 60 -21.39 16.85 2.85
CA ASP A 60 -20.46 17.28 1.81
C ASP A 60 -19.03 17.28 2.33
N MET A 61 -18.79 17.81 3.53
CA MET A 61 -17.48 17.79 4.16
C MET A 61 -16.96 16.37 4.35
N ARG A 62 -17.82 15.45 4.80
CA ARG A 62 -17.50 14.02 4.92
C ARG A 62 -17.15 13.39 3.57
N ALA A 63 -17.96 13.67 2.54
CA ALA A 63 -17.72 13.19 1.18
C ALA A 63 -16.43 13.77 0.59
N GLY A 64 -16.13 15.04 0.84
CA GLY A 64 -14.92 15.71 0.40
C GLY A 64 -13.66 15.10 1.02
N ASN A 65 -13.66 14.85 2.32
CA ASN A 65 -12.54 14.17 2.98
C ASN A 65 -12.37 12.73 2.49
N LEU A 66 -13.47 11.99 2.28
CA LEU A 66 -13.40 10.65 1.69
C LEU A 66 -12.82 10.69 0.27
N LYS A 67 -13.25 11.66 -0.56
CA LYS A 67 -12.73 11.85 -1.93
C LYS A 67 -11.22 12.09 -1.94
N THR A 68 -10.71 12.90 -1.01
CA THR A 68 -9.26 13.08 -0.85
C THR A 68 -8.56 11.80 -0.43
N ALA A 69 -9.09 11.07 0.56
CA ALA A 69 -8.49 9.81 0.97
C ALA A 69 -8.44 8.79 -0.18
N LEU A 70 -9.49 8.68 -0.98
CA LEU A 70 -9.51 7.77 -2.14
C LEU A 70 -8.47 8.17 -3.20
N CYS A 71 -8.34 9.47 -3.51
CA CYS A 71 -7.28 9.95 -4.40
C CYS A 71 -5.88 9.60 -3.89
N LEU A 72 -5.62 9.83 -2.60
CA LEU A 72 -4.33 9.48 -2.00
C LEU A 72 -4.06 7.98 -2.04
N SER A 73 -5.08 7.14 -1.80
CA SER A 73 -4.99 5.69 -1.94
C SER A 73 -4.59 5.26 -3.36
N ASP A 74 -5.16 5.88 -4.37
CA ASP A 74 -4.83 5.59 -5.77
C ASP A 74 -3.40 6.00 -6.11
N GLU A 75 -2.95 7.18 -5.64
CA GLU A 75 -1.56 7.61 -5.79
C GLU A 75 -0.58 6.72 -5.04
N ILE A 76 -0.95 6.20 -3.86
CA ILE A 76 -0.17 5.17 -3.15
C ILE A 76 -0.04 3.93 -4.02
N ALA A 77 -1.15 3.38 -4.51
CA ALA A 77 -1.13 2.16 -5.31
C ALA A 77 -0.30 2.32 -6.58
N LYS A 78 -0.44 3.45 -7.27
CA LYS A 78 0.33 3.81 -8.47
C LYS A 78 1.83 3.89 -8.19
N ASN A 79 2.24 4.62 -7.14
CA ASN A 79 3.67 4.80 -6.86
C ASN A 79 4.30 3.58 -6.20
N ALA A 80 3.54 2.83 -5.40
CA ALA A 80 4.04 1.61 -4.77
C ALA A 80 4.22 0.47 -5.78
N SER A 81 3.36 0.37 -6.80
CA SER A 81 3.52 -0.63 -7.87
C SER A 81 4.75 -0.41 -8.74
N VAL A 82 5.35 0.78 -8.72
CA VAL A 82 6.64 1.03 -9.36
C VAL A 82 7.77 0.38 -8.57
N VAL A 83 7.72 0.41 -7.23
CA VAL A 83 8.82 -0.05 -6.36
C VAL A 83 8.69 -1.52 -5.98
N ILE A 84 7.47 -1.99 -5.72
CA ILE A 84 7.22 -3.34 -5.24
C ILE A 84 7.15 -4.27 -6.44
N ASP A 85 7.86 -5.40 -6.37
CA ASP A 85 7.79 -6.41 -7.41
C ASP A 85 6.34 -6.93 -7.55
N ASP A 86 5.79 -6.84 -8.76
CA ASP A 86 4.43 -7.28 -9.06
C ASP A 86 4.15 -8.75 -8.69
N SER A 87 5.17 -9.62 -8.70
CA SER A 87 5.06 -11.02 -8.23
C SER A 87 4.92 -11.17 -6.72
N MET A 88 5.35 -10.16 -5.96
CA MET A 88 5.20 -10.09 -4.50
C MET A 88 3.90 -9.39 -4.11
N LEU A 89 3.58 -8.29 -4.79
CA LEU A 89 2.37 -7.52 -4.54
C LEU A 89 1.99 -6.65 -5.74
N SER A 90 1.01 -7.10 -6.51
CA SER A 90 0.52 -6.37 -7.67
C SER A 90 -0.21 -5.08 -7.29
N LYS A 91 -0.33 -4.14 -8.24
CA LYS A 91 -1.09 -2.89 -8.04
C LYS A 91 -2.52 -3.15 -7.53
N GLU A 92 -3.19 -4.17 -8.08
CA GLU A 92 -4.55 -4.54 -7.66
C GLU A 92 -4.59 -5.00 -6.19
N GLU A 93 -3.61 -5.80 -5.76
CA GLU A 93 -3.50 -6.24 -4.38
C GLU A 93 -3.13 -5.08 -3.43
N ILE A 94 -2.34 -4.12 -3.88
CA ILE A 94 -2.09 -2.86 -3.15
C ILE A 94 -3.43 -2.12 -2.96
N THR A 95 -4.19 -1.90 -4.03
CA THR A 95 -5.51 -1.23 -3.96
C THR A 95 -6.44 -1.96 -3.00
N LYS A 96 -6.53 -3.30 -3.06
CA LYS A 96 -7.34 -4.10 -2.13
C LYS A 96 -6.89 -3.92 -0.68
N LYS A 97 -5.58 -3.86 -0.41
CA LYS A 97 -5.05 -3.58 0.94
C LYS A 97 -5.42 -2.18 1.42
N MET A 98 -5.37 -1.18 0.55
CA MET A 98 -5.81 0.18 0.89
C MET A 98 -7.32 0.26 1.19
N VAL A 99 -8.15 -0.47 0.44
CA VAL A 99 -9.59 -0.60 0.75
C VAL A 99 -9.79 -1.22 2.14
N LYS A 100 -9.05 -2.29 2.48
CA LYS A 100 -9.11 -2.90 3.81
C LYS A 100 -8.70 -1.93 4.92
N ILE A 101 -7.68 -1.09 4.71
CA ILE A 101 -7.29 -0.05 5.67
C ILE A 101 -8.41 0.97 5.84
N LYS A 102 -8.97 1.49 4.75
CA LYS A 102 -10.10 2.43 4.77
C LYS A 102 -11.27 1.86 5.58
N ASP A 103 -11.66 0.62 5.30
CA ASP A 103 -12.82 -0.01 5.92
C ASP A 103 -12.56 -0.29 7.41
N ALA A 104 -11.40 -0.84 7.77
CA ALA A 104 -11.06 -1.10 9.16
C ALA A 104 -10.92 0.18 9.98
N TYR A 105 -10.19 1.17 9.47
CA TYR A 105 -10.00 2.46 10.13
C TYR A 105 -11.34 3.22 10.24
N GLY A 106 -12.06 3.35 9.11
CA GLY A 106 -13.29 4.11 9.02
C GLY A 106 -14.40 3.51 9.87
N SER A 107 -14.61 2.18 9.82
CA SER A 107 -15.65 1.52 10.65
C SER A 107 -15.33 1.60 12.13
N PHE A 108 -14.07 1.37 12.53
CA PHE A 108 -13.69 1.46 13.94
C PHE A 108 -13.87 2.87 14.49
N TYR A 109 -13.37 3.89 13.79
CA TYR A 109 -13.55 5.28 14.21
C TYR A 109 -15.01 5.71 14.15
N TRP A 110 -15.78 5.22 13.17
CA TRP A 110 -17.22 5.44 13.16
C TRP A 110 -17.85 4.92 14.44
N SER A 111 -17.61 3.65 14.79
CA SER A 111 -18.19 3.06 16.00
C SER A 111 -17.72 3.72 17.28
N LEU A 112 -16.45 4.12 17.35
CA LEU A 112 -15.88 4.82 18.50
C LEU A 112 -16.61 6.14 18.83
N TYR A 113 -17.10 6.85 17.81
CA TYR A 113 -17.69 8.18 18.00
C TYR A 113 -19.20 8.24 17.75
N ASN A 114 -19.79 7.25 17.09
CA ASN A 114 -21.21 7.27 16.71
C ASN A 114 -22.02 6.13 17.29
N ASP A 115 -21.38 4.99 17.60
CA ASP A 115 -22.08 3.79 18.09
C ASP A 115 -21.89 3.60 19.62
N VAL A 116 -21.44 4.63 20.36
CA VAL A 116 -21.32 4.54 21.83
C VAL A 116 -22.67 4.81 22.50
N GLU A 117 -22.95 4.09 23.58
CA GLU A 117 -24.25 4.09 24.27
C GLU A 117 -24.73 5.49 24.67
N ALA A 118 -23.79 6.34 25.12
CA ALA A 118 -24.08 7.72 25.51
C ALA A 118 -24.54 8.62 24.35
N CYS A 119 -24.34 8.22 23.10
CA CYS A 119 -24.72 9.00 21.93
C CYS A 119 -26.21 9.03 21.63
N GLY A 120 -27.00 8.11 22.19
CA GLY A 120 -28.40 7.96 21.80
C GLY A 120 -28.53 7.90 20.27
N LEU A 121 -29.30 8.81 19.67
CA LEU A 121 -29.49 8.91 18.21
C LEU A 121 -28.46 9.80 17.49
N SER A 122 -27.58 10.53 18.19
CA SER A 122 -26.68 11.49 17.53
C SER A 122 -25.55 11.98 18.45
N CYS A 123 -24.31 11.55 18.18
CA CYS A 123 -23.08 12.10 18.79
C CYS A 123 -22.37 13.17 17.97
N GLY A 124 -23.12 13.92 17.16
CA GLY A 124 -22.61 15.12 16.53
C GLY A 124 -21.85 14.87 15.23
N THR A 125 -22.14 15.77 14.30
CA THR A 125 -21.75 15.74 12.91
C THR A 125 -20.25 15.97 12.67
N GLU A 126 -19.51 16.57 13.60
CA GLU A 126 -18.07 16.82 13.44
C GLU A 126 -17.25 15.52 13.44
N ASN A 127 -17.59 14.59 14.33
CA ASN A 127 -16.95 13.27 14.40
C ASN A 127 -17.27 12.41 13.16
N THR A 128 -18.39 12.70 12.47
CA THR A 128 -18.72 12.05 11.19
C THR A 128 -17.79 12.47 10.05
N ILE A 129 -17.04 13.56 10.21
CA ILE A 129 -16.08 14.06 9.21
C ILE A 129 -14.66 13.64 9.57
N TYR A 130 -14.32 13.70 10.87
CA TYR A 130 -12.94 13.58 11.36
C TYR A 130 -12.25 12.28 10.94
N HIS A 131 -12.94 11.13 10.96
CA HIS A 131 -12.35 9.85 10.58
C HIS A 131 -11.83 9.83 9.13
N ASN A 132 -12.56 10.45 8.19
CA ASN A 132 -12.11 10.53 6.80
C ASN A 132 -10.93 11.49 6.63
N TRP A 133 -10.93 12.60 7.38
CA TRP A 133 -9.78 13.52 7.40
C TRP A 133 -8.53 12.85 7.97
N SER A 134 -8.64 12.13 9.09
CA SER A 134 -7.52 11.41 9.69
C SER A 134 -7.04 10.27 8.80
N LEU A 135 -7.94 9.57 8.09
CA LEU A 135 -7.56 8.60 7.07
C LEU A 135 -6.76 9.24 5.93
N ALA A 136 -7.19 10.41 5.44
CA ALA A 136 -6.42 11.16 4.44
C ALA A 136 -5.02 11.51 4.96
N LYS A 137 -4.89 11.97 6.22
CA LYS A 137 -3.57 12.23 6.84
C LYS A 137 -2.69 10.99 6.98
N LEU A 138 -3.27 9.84 7.31
CA LEU A 138 -2.55 8.57 7.28
C LEU A 138 -2.02 8.28 5.87
N TYR A 139 -2.84 8.49 4.84
CA TYR A 139 -2.44 8.24 3.46
C TYR A 139 -1.43 9.25 2.92
N GLU A 140 -1.44 10.52 3.35
CA GLU A 140 -0.35 11.47 3.06
C GLU A 140 1.00 10.91 3.52
N ARG A 141 1.06 10.35 4.73
CA ARG A 141 2.27 9.76 5.28
C ARG A 141 2.70 8.54 4.49
N ILE A 142 1.78 7.62 4.20
CA ILE A 142 2.08 6.43 3.40
C ILE A 142 2.58 6.81 1.99
N LEU A 143 1.93 7.78 1.33
CA LEU A 143 2.35 8.25 0.00
C LEU A 143 3.75 8.88 0.05
N THR A 144 4.03 9.67 1.08
CA THR A 144 5.36 10.25 1.32
C THR A 144 6.42 9.17 1.48
N ASP A 145 6.13 8.13 2.27
CA ASP A 145 7.04 7.01 2.49
C ASP A 145 7.28 6.22 1.19
N VAL A 146 6.23 5.95 0.40
CA VAL A 146 6.32 5.28 -0.90
C VAL A 146 7.19 6.08 -1.88
N VAL A 147 6.96 7.39 -2.01
CA VAL A 147 7.77 8.26 -2.86
C VAL A 147 9.21 8.33 -2.35
N ASN A 148 9.44 8.30 -1.05
CA ASN A 148 10.80 8.24 -0.49
C ASN A 148 11.49 6.91 -0.80
N GLN A 149 10.77 5.78 -0.87
CA GLN A 149 11.35 4.52 -1.37
C GLN A 149 11.74 4.63 -2.85
N ARG A 150 10.89 5.23 -3.70
CA ARG A 150 11.23 5.53 -5.10
C ARG A 150 12.53 6.34 -5.21
N LYS A 151 12.66 7.42 -4.43
CA LYS A 151 13.87 8.25 -4.36
C LYS A 151 15.10 7.46 -3.91
N LYS A 152 14.96 6.67 -2.84
CA LYS A 152 16.04 5.88 -2.25
C LYS A 152 16.63 4.90 -3.26
N TYR A 153 15.77 4.22 -4.02
CA TYR A 153 16.21 3.19 -4.97
C TYR A 153 16.34 3.68 -6.42
N LYS A 154 15.96 4.93 -6.71
CA LYS A 154 15.97 5.56 -8.04
C LYS A 154 15.04 4.88 -9.06
N TRP A 155 13.79 4.63 -8.66
CA TRP A 155 12.72 4.01 -9.48
C TRP A 155 11.63 5.00 -9.89
#